data_AF-A0A2E4CVP8-F1
#
_entry.id   AF-A0A2E4CVP8-F1
#
_cell.length_a   1.000
_cell.length_b   1.000
_cell.length_c   1.000
_cell.angle_alpha   90.00
_cell.angle_beta   90.00
_cell.angle_gamma   90.00
#
_symmetry.space_group_name_H-M   'P 1'
#
loop_
_entity.id
_entity.type
_entity.pdbx_description
1 polymer ?
#
loop_
_entity_poly.entity_id
_entity_poly.type
_entity_poly.pdbx_seq_one_letter_code
_entity_poly.pdbx_strand_id
1 'polypeptide(L)'
;MRHSNIVRAILLAGTAGLTTAAYAQAEPIAVPEPAEAQEAEAQEAQAEEQADPETVIFVVGSQIKGSRITDTLPVTVLDADAIDNISASSGDELFRAIPQAGDVGFNEQRTTGGINDARGDVASINLRSLGTGNTLVLLNGRRMVLHPGYQTENLVPVTSVNANAIPVSGVRRLEVLRDGAAAIYGTDAVGGVVNTVLRDNFDGVTAEVQYGGSEGTSLRELDANLAIGRTFNYGRSNISLFVDYLDRQGMPASDRPYAASYDLRPFVEGTPFEG
;
A
#
# COMPACT_ATOMS: atom_id res chain seq x y z
N MET A 1 22.53 -9.24 16.56
CA MET A 1 21.89 -10.17 15.60
C MET A 1 20.39 -10.13 15.84
N ARG A 2 19.60 -9.52 14.94
CA ARG A 2 18.14 -9.46 15.03
C ARG A 2 17.59 -10.84 14.65
N HIS A 3 17.03 -11.58 15.60
CA HIS A 3 16.11 -12.67 15.30
C HIS A 3 14.72 -12.13 15.62
N SER A 4 13.98 -11.75 14.56
CA SER A 4 12.54 -11.56 14.63
C SER A 4 11.95 -12.87 14.15
N ASN A 5 11.26 -13.60 15.04
CA ASN A 5 10.61 -14.84 14.66
C ASN A 5 9.19 -14.49 14.22
N ILE A 6 9.00 -14.38 12.90
CA ILE A 6 7.69 -14.21 12.28
C ILE A 6 7.22 -15.58 11.80
N VAL A 7 6.08 -16.05 12.29
CA VAL A 7 5.44 -17.27 11.83
C VAL A 7 4.21 -16.88 11.02
N ARG A 8 4.20 -17.24 9.73
CA ARG A 8 3.13 -16.94 8.78
C ARG A 8 2.46 -18.24 8.33
N ALA A 9 1.13 -18.29 8.42
CA ALA A 9 0.32 -19.39 7.92
C ALA A 9 -0.72 -18.86 6.94
N ILE A 10 -0.68 -19.34 5.69
CA ILE A 10 -1.62 -18.97 4.63
C ILE A 10 -2.46 -20.21 4.28
N LEU A 11 -3.78 -20.06 4.33
CA LEU A 11 -4.74 -21.08 3.90
C LEU A 11 -5.55 -20.51 2.73
N LEU A 12 -5.20 -20.94 1.52
CA LEU A 12 -5.99 -20.70 0.32
C LEU A 12 -6.94 -21.88 0.11
N ALA A 13 -8.24 -21.65 0.26
CA ALA A 13 -9.26 -22.62 -0.10
C ALA A 13 -9.86 -22.21 -1.45
N GLY A 14 -9.17 -22.57 -2.52
CA GLY A 14 -9.68 -22.45 -3.89
C GLY A 14 -10.54 -23.67 -4.23
N THR A 15 -11.80 -23.44 -4.61
CA THR A 15 -12.61 -24.49 -5.27
C THR A 15 -12.30 -24.50 -6.76
N ALA A 16 -11.36 -25.33 -7.20
CA ALA A 16 -11.18 -25.67 -8.60
C ALA A 16 -10.89 -27.17 -8.72
N GLY A 17 -11.70 -27.84 -9.54
CA GLY A 17 -11.68 -29.29 -9.75
C GLY A 17 -10.35 -29.79 -10.31
N LEU A 18 -10.09 -31.07 -10.05
CA LEU A 18 -8.99 -31.83 -10.65
C LEU A 18 -8.97 -31.66 -12.18
N THR A 19 -7.91 -31.07 -12.71
CA THR A 19 -7.45 -31.35 -14.06
C THR A 19 -5.99 -31.79 -14.01
N THR A 20 -5.78 -32.99 -14.51
CA THR A 20 -4.52 -33.71 -14.63
C THR A 20 -3.54 -32.97 -15.54
N ALA A 21 -2.26 -32.95 -15.13
CA ALA A 21 -1.15 -32.47 -15.94
C ALA A 21 -1.05 -33.22 -17.27
N ALA A 22 -1.09 -32.50 -18.38
CA ALA A 22 -0.73 -33.01 -19.71
C ALA A 22 0.62 -32.39 -20.11
N TYR A 23 1.63 -33.24 -20.27
CA TYR A 23 2.89 -32.90 -20.91
C TYR A 23 2.63 -32.65 -22.41
N ALA A 24 2.93 -31.45 -22.91
CA ALA A 24 2.96 -31.17 -24.34
C ALA A 24 4.41 -31.20 -24.84
N GLN A 25 4.65 -32.05 -25.85
CA GLN A 25 5.92 -32.25 -26.54
C GLN A 25 6.22 -31.06 -27.48
N ALA A 26 7.50 -30.76 -27.66
CA ALA A 26 7.98 -29.70 -28.54
C ALA A 26 7.80 -30.05 -30.03
N GLU A 27 7.25 -29.11 -30.80
CA GLU A 27 7.23 -29.17 -32.27
C GLU A 27 8.52 -28.54 -32.87
N PRO A 28 9.02 -29.06 -34.00
CA PRO A 28 10.26 -28.58 -34.61
C PRO A 28 10.08 -27.28 -35.39
N ILE A 29 11.19 -26.56 -35.45
CA ILE A 29 11.39 -25.21 -35.99
C ILE A 29 11.35 -25.25 -37.53
N ALA A 30 10.48 -24.43 -38.16
CA ALA A 30 10.45 -24.24 -39.61
C ALA A 30 11.44 -23.13 -40.03
N VAL A 31 12.22 -23.40 -41.08
CA VAL A 31 13.19 -22.49 -41.70
C VAL A 31 12.47 -21.58 -42.71
N PRO A 32 12.76 -20.26 -42.79
CA PRO A 32 12.17 -19.40 -43.80
C PRO A 32 12.95 -19.47 -45.14
N GLU A 33 12.22 -19.55 -46.25
CA GLU A 33 12.73 -19.46 -47.63
C GLU A 33 12.67 -17.99 -48.11
N PRO A 34 13.60 -17.50 -48.96
CA PRO A 34 13.76 -16.07 -49.22
C PRO A 34 12.83 -15.51 -50.31
N ALA A 35 12.66 -14.19 -50.21
CA ALA A 35 11.79 -13.29 -50.95
C ALA A 35 11.93 -13.28 -52.49
N GLU A 36 10.81 -13.05 -53.17
CA GLU A 36 10.76 -12.36 -54.47
C GLU A 36 10.09 -10.99 -54.30
N ALA A 37 10.74 -9.99 -54.88
CA ALA A 37 10.36 -8.58 -54.86
C ALA A 37 9.29 -8.27 -55.92
N GLN A 38 8.30 -7.46 -55.56
CA GLN A 38 7.45 -6.79 -56.54
C GLN A 38 7.23 -5.33 -56.14
N GLU A 39 7.35 -4.49 -57.16
CA GLU A 39 7.56 -3.04 -57.13
C GLU A 39 6.33 -2.24 -56.67
N ALA A 40 6.65 -1.00 -56.28
CA ALA A 40 5.79 0.01 -55.68
C ALA A 40 4.59 0.44 -56.53
N GLU A 41 3.43 0.56 -55.87
CA GLU A 41 2.46 1.62 -56.15
C GLU A 41 2.12 2.34 -54.85
N ALA A 42 2.25 3.67 -54.87
CA ALA A 42 2.02 4.55 -53.74
C ALA A 42 0.51 4.69 -53.47
N GLN A 43 0.07 4.28 -52.29
CA GLN A 43 -1.24 4.64 -51.73
C GLN A 43 -1.09 5.20 -50.31
N GLU A 44 -1.87 6.24 -50.09
CA GLU A 44 -1.88 7.21 -49.00
C GLU A 44 -1.66 6.63 -47.60
N ALA A 45 -0.68 7.18 -46.89
CA ALA A 45 -0.43 6.91 -45.48
C ALA A 45 -1.56 7.51 -44.62
N GLN A 46 -2.55 6.69 -44.29
CA GLN A 46 -3.23 6.81 -43.02
C GLN A 46 -2.33 6.17 -41.98
N ALA A 47 -1.67 7.01 -41.18
CA ALA A 47 -0.98 6.57 -39.97
C ALA A 47 -2.05 6.07 -38.98
N GLU A 48 -2.39 4.79 -39.07
CA GLU A 48 -2.90 4.07 -37.91
C GLU A 48 -1.73 4.01 -36.92
N GLU A 49 -1.86 4.81 -35.86
CA GLU A 49 -1.02 4.74 -34.68
C GLU A 49 -1.15 3.31 -34.12
N GLN A 50 -0.23 2.45 -34.53
CA GLN A 50 -0.05 1.11 -33.98
C GLN A 50 0.18 1.30 -32.49
N ALA A 51 -0.88 1.08 -31.70
CA ALA A 51 -0.79 0.95 -30.27
C ALA A 51 0.18 -0.21 -29.99
N ASP A 52 1.36 0.16 -29.53
CA ASP A 52 2.41 -0.76 -29.12
C ASP A 52 1.81 -1.72 -28.05
N PRO A 53 1.81 -3.05 -28.28
CA PRO A 53 1.19 -4.02 -27.37
C PRO A 53 1.80 -4.04 -25.96
N GLU A 54 2.88 -3.29 -25.70
CA GLU A 54 3.49 -3.12 -24.38
C GLU A 54 2.96 -1.90 -23.59
N THR A 55 2.10 -1.06 -24.16
CA THR A 55 1.56 0.10 -23.44
C THR A 55 0.41 -0.31 -22.52
N VAL A 56 0.74 -0.73 -21.29
CA VAL A 56 -0.26 -0.96 -20.24
C VAL A 56 -0.77 0.39 -19.72
N ILE A 57 -2.00 0.74 -20.09
CA ILE A 57 -2.66 1.98 -19.63
C ILE A 57 -3.27 1.73 -18.25
N PHE A 58 -2.68 2.32 -17.21
CA PHE A 58 -3.25 2.32 -15.86
C PHE A 58 -4.12 3.56 -15.65
N VAL A 59 -5.42 3.34 -15.44
CA VAL A 59 -6.36 4.41 -15.10
C VAL A 59 -6.41 4.58 -13.58
N VAL A 60 -5.69 5.57 -13.07
CA VAL A 60 -5.73 6.02 -11.66
C VAL A 60 -6.96 6.89 -11.45
N GLY A 61 -7.86 6.52 -10.53
CA GLY A 61 -8.91 7.42 -10.01
C GLY A 61 -9.72 8.19 -11.07
N SER A 62 -10.32 7.51 -12.05
CA SER A 62 -11.09 8.17 -13.11
C SER A 62 -12.32 8.90 -12.55
N GLN A 63 -12.25 10.23 -12.49
CA GLN A 63 -13.39 11.12 -12.30
C GLN A 63 -13.99 11.62 -13.62
N ILE A 64 -13.35 11.35 -14.77
CA ILE A 64 -13.76 11.90 -16.07
C ILE A 64 -14.10 10.78 -17.05
N LYS A 65 -15.40 10.61 -17.30
CA LYS A 65 -15.89 9.91 -18.49
C LYS A 65 -15.57 10.76 -19.72
N GLY A 66 -14.51 10.41 -20.46
CA GLY A 66 -14.33 10.83 -21.85
C GLY A 66 -13.31 11.93 -22.16
N SER A 67 -12.37 12.28 -21.27
CA SER A 67 -11.25 13.15 -21.64
C SER A 67 -10.05 12.32 -22.12
N ARG A 68 -9.50 12.69 -23.28
CA ARG A 68 -8.23 12.12 -23.77
C ARG A 68 -7.11 12.58 -22.84
N ILE A 69 -6.54 11.64 -22.09
CA ILE A 69 -5.33 11.86 -21.28
C ILE A 69 -4.16 11.92 -22.27
N THR A 70 -3.75 13.12 -22.66
CA THR A 70 -2.58 13.35 -23.52
C THR A 70 -1.32 13.71 -22.73
N ASP A 71 -1.33 13.55 -21.41
CA ASP A 71 -0.16 13.88 -20.57
C ASP A 71 0.20 12.69 -19.69
N THR A 72 1.42 12.18 -19.85
CA THR A 72 1.96 11.08 -19.05
C THR A 72 2.30 11.60 -17.67
N LEU A 73 1.33 11.50 -16.74
CA LEU A 73 1.58 11.83 -15.35
C LEU A 73 2.62 10.88 -14.74
N PRO A 74 3.56 11.36 -13.91
CA PRO A 74 4.59 10.53 -13.29
C PRO A 74 4.01 9.66 -12.17
N VAL A 75 3.30 8.60 -12.54
CA VAL A 75 2.71 7.61 -11.63
C VAL A 75 3.68 6.45 -11.41
N THR A 76 3.85 6.04 -10.16
CA THR A 76 4.50 4.78 -9.80
C THR A 76 3.41 3.80 -9.36
N VAL A 77 3.43 2.58 -9.89
CA VAL A 77 2.47 1.53 -9.53
C VAL A 77 3.21 0.41 -8.81
N LEU A 78 2.71 0.02 -7.64
CA LEU A 78 3.10 -1.20 -6.95
C LEU A 78 1.98 -2.22 -7.16
N ASP A 79 2.29 -3.27 -7.91
CA ASP A 79 1.35 -4.36 -8.20
C ASP A 79 1.23 -5.34 -7.02
N ALA A 80 0.24 -6.24 -7.11
CA ALA A 80 -0.04 -7.22 -6.07
C ALA A 80 1.19 -8.03 -5.65
N ASP A 81 2.01 -8.48 -6.60
CA ASP A 81 3.23 -9.23 -6.30
C ASP A 81 4.24 -8.40 -5.50
N ALA A 82 4.37 -7.10 -5.80
CA ALA A 82 5.25 -6.21 -5.05
C ALA A 82 4.73 -6.00 -3.62
N ILE A 83 3.41 -5.85 -3.47
CA ILE A 83 2.74 -5.70 -2.16
C ILE A 83 2.89 -6.98 -1.32
N ASP A 84 2.67 -8.14 -1.94
CA ASP A 84 2.81 -9.44 -1.26
C ASP A 84 4.26 -9.69 -0.83
N ASN A 85 5.24 -9.23 -1.62
CA ASN A 85 6.67 -9.29 -1.27
C ASN A 85 7.06 -8.32 -0.15
N ILE A 86 6.42 -7.16 -0.05
CA ILE A 86 6.59 -6.26 1.10
C ILE A 86 6.06 -6.94 2.37
N SER A 87 5.01 -7.74 2.25
CA SER A 87 4.40 -8.49 3.37
C SER A 87 4.03 -7.58 4.54
N ALA A 88 3.53 -6.37 4.24
CA ALA A 88 3.16 -5.39 5.24
C ALA A 88 1.98 -5.89 6.09
N SER A 89 2.08 -5.77 7.42
CA SER A 89 0.99 -6.11 8.35
C SER A 89 -0.03 -4.98 8.51
N SER A 90 0.33 -3.75 8.11
CA SER A 90 -0.55 -2.59 8.20
C SER A 90 -0.40 -1.66 7.00
N GLY A 91 -1.38 -0.80 6.80
CA GLY A 91 -1.30 0.26 5.79
C GLY A 91 -0.09 1.17 6.01
N ASP A 92 0.27 1.47 7.27
CA ASP A 92 1.48 2.24 7.58
C ASP A 92 2.74 1.60 7.00
N GLU A 93 2.96 0.31 7.27
CA GLU A 93 4.12 -0.42 6.78
C GLU A 93 4.13 -0.48 5.24
N LEU A 94 2.96 -0.68 4.64
CA LEU A 94 2.81 -0.66 3.18
C LEU A 94 3.21 0.71 2.59
N PHE A 95 2.77 1.82 3.17
CA PHE A 95 3.11 3.15 2.66
C PHE A 95 4.56 3.53 2.94
N ARG A 96 5.16 3.07 4.04
CA ARG A 96 6.59 3.27 4.32
C ARG A 96 7.50 2.56 3.33
N ALA A 97 7.03 1.50 2.68
CA ALA A 97 7.76 0.82 1.62
C ALA A 97 7.82 1.63 0.32
N ILE A 98 7.04 2.71 0.19
CA ILE A 98 7.09 3.61 -0.98
C ILE A 98 8.44 4.35 -0.98
N PRO A 99 9.23 4.30 -2.07
CA PRO A 99 10.52 4.97 -2.12
C PRO A 99 10.45 6.50 -1.92
N GLN A 100 9.33 7.12 -2.27
CA GLN A 100 9.07 8.54 -2.11
C GLN A 100 8.43 8.91 -0.75
N ALA A 101 8.23 7.93 0.14
CA ALA A 101 7.79 8.21 1.49
C ALA A 101 8.86 9.05 2.22
N GLY A 102 8.41 10.17 2.78
CA GLY A 102 9.20 11.04 3.62
C GLY A 102 9.06 10.68 5.09
N ASP A 103 9.61 11.54 5.95
CA ASP A 103 9.50 11.35 7.39
C ASP A 103 8.06 11.61 7.86
N VAL A 104 7.50 10.69 8.64
CA VAL A 104 6.12 10.75 9.09
C VAL A 104 6.11 11.25 10.53
N GLY A 105 5.76 12.53 10.71
CA GLY A 105 5.67 13.14 12.04
C GLY A 105 4.48 12.64 12.85
N PHE A 106 3.33 12.40 12.20
CA PHE A 106 2.08 11.93 12.78
C PHE A 106 1.95 10.41 12.64
N ASN A 107 2.42 9.69 13.65
CA ASN A 107 2.43 8.23 13.69
C ASN A 107 2.24 7.67 15.11
N GLU A 108 2.06 6.36 15.18
CA GLU A 108 1.91 5.56 16.40
C GLU A 108 3.11 5.50 17.35
N GLN A 109 4.32 5.82 16.88
CA GLN A 109 5.58 5.70 17.65
C GLN A 109 5.97 7.01 18.34
N ARG A 110 5.28 8.12 18.03
CA ARG A 110 5.61 9.44 18.57
C ARG A 110 5.37 9.48 20.08
N THR A 111 6.46 9.64 20.83
CA THR A 111 6.46 9.66 22.31
C THR A 111 6.40 11.09 22.89
N THR A 112 6.54 12.12 22.05
CA THR A 112 6.42 13.52 22.48
C THR A 112 4.94 13.85 22.68
N GLY A 113 4.42 13.56 23.88
CA GLY A 113 3.01 13.72 24.23
C GLY A 113 2.64 15.15 24.64
N GLY A 114 2.00 15.87 23.73
CA GLY A 114 1.02 16.90 24.01
C GLY A 114 -0.39 16.32 24.09
N ILE A 115 -1.33 17.11 24.61
CA ILE A 115 -2.76 16.76 24.74
C ILE A 115 -3.46 16.41 23.40
N ASN A 116 -2.81 16.67 22.27
CA ASN A 116 -3.34 16.45 20.93
C ASN A 116 -2.38 15.62 20.06
N ASP A 117 -1.61 14.69 20.63
CA ASP A 117 -0.81 13.77 19.81
C ASP A 117 -1.57 12.51 19.42
N ALA A 118 -1.08 11.84 18.38
CA ALA A 118 -1.58 10.54 17.94
C ALA A 118 -1.65 9.55 19.11
N ARG A 119 -2.78 8.83 19.25
CA ARG A 119 -3.02 7.96 20.41
C ARG A 119 -2.40 6.56 20.27
N GLY A 120 -1.30 6.45 19.50
CA GLY A 120 -0.65 5.16 19.22
C GLY A 120 -1.40 4.29 18.18
N ASP A 121 -2.50 4.79 17.61
CA ASP A 121 -3.40 4.08 16.70
C ASP A 121 -3.50 4.73 15.31
N VAL A 122 -2.83 5.86 15.10
CA VAL A 122 -2.85 6.61 13.84
C VAL A 122 -1.53 6.46 13.11
N ALA A 123 -1.61 6.12 11.84
CA ALA A 123 -0.52 6.27 10.89
C ALA A 123 -0.93 7.23 9.78
N SER A 124 -0.13 8.26 9.53
CA SER A 124 -0.34 9.18 8.42
C SER A 124 0.66 8.90 7.30
N ILE A 125 0.49 9.59 6.17
CA ILE A 125 1.38 9.47 5.01
C ILE A 125 1.99 10.84 4.74
N ASN A 126 3.29 10.87 4.50
CA ASN A 126 3.99 12.07 4.07
C ASN A 126 4.82 11.75 2.83
N LEU A 127 4.37 12.15 1.65
CA LEU A 127 5.21 12.03 0.45
C LEU A 127 6.22 13.19 0.38
N ARG A 128 7.46 12.85 0.09
CA ARG A 128 8.55 13.82 -0.20
C ARG A 128 8.83 14.78 0.96
N SER A 129 8.44 14.42 2.18
CA SER A 129 8.59 15.22 3.39
C SER A 129 7.94 16.61 3.33
N LEU A 130 6.86 16.79 2.56
CA LEU A 130 6.16 18.08 2.46
C LEU A 130 5.14 18.32 3.58
N GLY A 131 4.92 17.34 4.47
CA GLY A 131 4.02 17.40 5.62
C GLY A 131 2.90 16.37 5.49
N THR A 132 2.46 15.80 6.61
CA THR A 132 1.47 14.71 6.65
C THR A 132 0.06 15.13 6.23
N GLY A 133 -0.25 16.44 6.26
CA GLY A 133 -1.48 17.03 5.72
C GLY A 133 -1.44 17.40 4.24
N ASN A 134 -0.28 17.26 3.59
CA ASN A 134 -0.06 17.64 2.19
C ASN A 134 0.00 16.44 1.24
N THR A 135 -0.40 15.26 1.70
CA THR A 135 -0.52 14.05 0.88
C THR A 135 -1.98 13.61 0.83
N LEU A 136 -2.53 13.49 -0.37
CA LEU A 136 -3.89 12.99 -0.53
C LEU A 136 -3.91 11.47 -0.60
N VAL A 137 -4.79 10.85 0.19
CA VAL A 137 -5.01 9.40 0.17
C VAL A 137 -6.38 9.09 -0.41
N LEU A 138 -6.38 8.23 -1.42
CA LEU A 138 -7.57 7.73 -2.09
C LEU A 138 -7.71 6.22 -1.86
N LEU A 139 -8.95 5.78 -1.72
CA LEU A 139 -9.35 4.38 -1.75
C LEU A 139 -10.26 4.17 -2.96
N ASN A 140 -9.83 3.35 -3.92
CA ASN A 140 -10.54 3.14 -5.19
C ASN A 140 -10.89 4.47 -5.90
N GLY A 141 -9.97 5.43 -5.88
CA GLY A 141 -10.15 6.75 -6.49
C GLY A 141 -11.03 7.74 -5.70
N ARG A 142 -11.49 7.38 -4.50
CA ARG A 142 -12.30 8.25 -3.64
C ARG A 142 -11.49 8.72 -2.43
N ARG A 143 -11.65 9.99 -2.05
CA ARG A 143 -10.96 10.55 -0.87
C ARG A 143 -11.37 9.79 0.38
N MET A 144 -10.39 9.42 1.19
CA MET A 144 -10.64 8.88 2.52
C MET A 144 -11.07 9.98 3.48
N VAL A 145 -11.77 9.57 4.54
CA VAL A 145 -12.18 10.47 5.62
C VAL A 145 -10.97 10.78 6.49
N LEU A 146 -10.79 12.05 6.85
CA LEU A 146 -9.75 12.47 7.77
C LEU A 146 -10.00 11.88 9.16
N HIS A 147 -8.92 11.48 9.83
CA HIS A 147 -8.97 11.03 11.20
C HIS A 147 -9.44 12.20 12.10
N PRO A 148 -10.33 11.97 13.10
CA PRO A 148 -10.87 13.04 13.94
C PRO A 148 -9.85 13.66 14.91
N GLY A 149 -8.62 13.15 14.94
CA GLY A 149 -7.50 13.74 15.66
C GLY A 149 -6.64 14.64 14.77
N TYR A 150 -6.04 15.64 15.38
CA TYR A 150 -4.97 16.43 14.76
C TYR A 150 -3.67 16.18 15.53
N GLN A 151 -2.54 16.52 14.93
CA GLN A 151 -1.23 16.56 15.60
C GLN A 151 -0.55 17.88 15.29
N THR A 152 0.27 18.41 16.20
CA THR A 152 1.08 19.59 15.89
C THR A 152 2.40 19.19 15.26
N GLU A 153 2.61 19.54 14.00
CA GLU A 153 3.89 19.42 13.29
C GLU A 153 4.46 20.82 13.05
N ASN A 154 5.71 21.06 13.46
CA ASN A 154 6.37 22.37 13.29
C ASN A 154 5.52 23.56 13.78
N LEU A 155 4.84 23.41 14.93
CA LEU A 155 3.91 24.40 15.51
C LEU A 155 2.63 24.64 14.72
N VAL A 156 2.33 23.83 13.70
CA VAL A 156 1.12 23.89 12.90
C VAL A 156 0.25 22.65 13.17
N PRO A 157 -1.03 22.81 13.54
CA PRO A 157 -1.96 21.70 13.62
C PRO A 157 -2.17 21.09 12.23
N VAL A 158 -1.94 19.79 12.11
CA VAL A 158 -2.16 19.01 10.90
C VAL A 158 -3.18 17.91 11.18
N THR A 159 -4.00 17.62 10.18
CA THR A 159 -4.89 16.46 10.16
C THR A 159 -4.50 15.59 8.97
N SER A 160 -4.67 14.29 9.11
CA SER A 160 -4.41 13.33 8.05
C SER A 160 -5.42 12.19 8.13
N VAL A 161 -5.39 11.30 7.16
CA VAL A 161 -6.14 10.05 7.22
C VAL A 161 -5.43 9.07 8.17
N ASN A 162 -6.12 8.02 8.60
CA ASN A 162 -5.46 6.89 9.25
C ASN A 162 -5.19 5.80 8.21
N ALA A 163 -3.93 5.64 7.82
CA ALA A 163 -3.45 4.60 6.90
C ALA A 163 -3.74 3.19 7.40
N ASN A 164 -3.74 2.97 8.72
CA ASN A 164 -4.07 1.66 9.33
C ASN A 164 -5.54 1.26 9.10
N ALA A 165 -6.40 2.16 8.62
CA ALA A 165 -7.77 1.82 8.24
C ALA A 165 -7.88 1.14 6.87
N ILE A 166 -6.77 1.02 6.13
CA ILE A 166 -6.75 0.39 4.81
C ILE A 166 -6.37 -1.09 4.97
N PRO A 167 -7.23 -2.03 4.54
CA PRO A 167 -6.96 -3.45 4.63
C PRO A 167 -5.92 -3.86 3.60
N VAL A 168 -4.71 -4.24 4.03
CA VAL A 168 -3.60 -4.60 3.13
C VAL A 168 -3.92 -5.89 2.35
N SER A 169 -4.59 -6.85 2.99
CA SER A 169 -4.95 -8.14 2.39
C SER A 169 -5.89 -8.00 1.17
N GLY A 170 -6.67 -6.92 1.14
CA GLY A 170 -7.59 -6.60 0.06
C GLY A 170 -6.99 -5.74 -1.05
N VAL A 171 -5.72 -5.33 -0.96
CA VAL A 171 -5.11 -4.44 -1.96
C VAL A 171 -4.72 -5.23 -3.21
N ARG A 172 -5.06 -4.67 -4.36
CA ARG A 172 -4.65 -5.18 -5.68
C ARG A 172 -3.42 -4.45 -6.20
N ARG A 173 -3.39 -3.13 -6.01
CA ARG A 173 -2.25 -2.29 -6.36
C ARG A 173 -2.31 -0.97 -5.60
N LEU A 174 -1.16 -0.32 -5.53
CA LEU A 174 -1.00 0.99 -4.95
C LEU A 174 -0.39 1.92 -6.01
N GLU A 175 -1.01 3.08 -6.21
CA GLU A 175 -0.64 4.04 -7.24
C GLU A 175 -0.18 5.32 -6.55
N VAL A 176 1.03 5.78 -6.87
CA VAL A 176 1.62 7.01 -6.34
C VAL A 176 1.78 8.00 -7.47
N LEU A 177 0.93 9.02 -7.49
CA LEU A 177 1.11 10.20 -8.33
C LEU A 177 2.10 11.13 -7.64
N ARG A 178 3.27 11.29 -8.26
CA ARG A 178 4.38 12.09 -7.71
C ARG A 178 4.23 13.60 -7.97
N ASP A 179 3.28 13.96 -8.81
CA ASP A 179 3.00 15.35 -9.15
C ASP A 179 1.97 15.98 -8.19
N GLY A 180 2.09 17.29 -8.00
CA GLY A 180 1.15 18.06 -7.19
C GLY A 180 -0.18 18.18 -7.92
N ALA A 181 -1.20 17.47 -7.46
CA ALA A 181 -2.49 17.40 -8.12
C ALA A 181 -3.56 18.26 -7.43
N ALA A 182 -3.14 19.33 -6.76
CA ALA A 182 -4.02 20.17 -5.95
C ALA A 182 -5.13 20.87 -6.77
N ALA A 183 -4.88 21.15 -8.05
CA ALA A 183 -5.87 21.72 -8.95
C ALA A 183 -7.02 20.74 -9.31
N ILE A 184 -6.73 19.43 -9.31
CA ILE A 184 -7.70 18.40 -9.71
C ILE A 184 -8.38 17.81 -8.47
N TYR A 185 -7.57 17.45 -7.48
CA TYR A 185 -8.07 16.76 -6.30
C TYR A 185 -8.33 17.70 -5.12
N GLY A 186 -7.63 18.83 -4.99
CA GLY A 186 -7.83 19.80 -3.89
C GLY A 186 -6.57 20.01 -3.04
N THR A 187 -6.68 20.89 -2.05
CA THR A 187 -5.54 21.44 -1.27
C THR A 187 -4.59 20.42 -0.66
N ASP A 188 -5.07 19.23 -0.31
CA ASP A 188 -4.27 18.20 0.37
C ASP A 188 -3.32 17.45 -0.59
N ALA A 189 -3.42 17.67 -1.91
CA ALA A 189 -2.64 16.97 -2.94
C ALA A 189 -1.40 17.74 -3.41
N VAL A 190 -0.70 18.44 -2.50
CA VAL A 190 0.50 19.23 -2.83
C VAL A 190 1.75 18.34 -2.99
N GLY A 191 1.96 17.39 -2.08
CA GLY A 191 3.07 16.43 -2.12
C GLY A 191 2.84 15.23 -3.02
N GLY A 192 1.58 14.98 -3.39
CA GLY A 192 1.18 13.94 -4.32
C GLY A 192 -0.15 13.32 -3.94
N VAL A 193 -0.49 12.24 -4.66
CA VAL A 193 -1.68 11.43 -4.41
C VAL A 193 -1.27 9.97 -4.29
N VAL A 194 -1.72 9.31 -3.24
CA VAL A 194 -1.62 7.86 -3.11
C VAL A 194 -3.00 7.27 -3.25
N ASN A 195 -3.21 6.42 -4.26
CA ASN A 195 -4.45 5.69 -4.46
C ASN A 195 -4.24 4.22 -4.18
N THR A 196 -4.93 3.72 -3.16
CA THR A 196 -4.98 2.28 -2.88
C THR A 196 -6.17 1.69 -3.59
N VAL A 197 -5.92 0.72 -4.46
CA VAL A 197 -6.96 0.06 -5.24
C VAL A 197 -7.16 -1.34 -4.69
N LEU A 198 -8.37 -1.62 -4.22
CA LEU A 198 -8.75 -2.92 -3.70
C LEU A 198 -8.99 -3.93 -4.84
N ARG A 199 -8.90 -5.21 -4.50
CA ARG A 199 -9.23 -6.33 -5.39
C ARG A 199 -10.71 -6.28 -5.74
N ASP A 200 -10.98 -6.22 -7.03
CA ASP A 200 -12.29 -6.37 -7.63
C ASP A 200 -12.50 -7.81 -8.09
N ASN A 201 -13.76 -8.25 -8.12
CA ASN A 201 -14.12 -9.60 -8.59
C ASN A 201 -13.42 -10.75 -7.87
N PHE A 202 -13.09 -10.58 -6.58
CA PHE A 202 -12.47 -11.64 -5.78
C PHE A 202 -13.44 -12.82 -5.61
N ASP A 203 -12.97 -14.03 -5.90
CA ASP A 203 -13.77 -15.25 -5.82
C ASP A 203 -12.97 -16.33 -5.10
N GLY A 204 -13.47 -16.78 -3.95
CA GLY A 204 -12.80 -17.75 -3.08
C GLY A 204 -12.66 -17.27 -1.64
N VAL A 205 -11.83 -17.99 -0.89
CA VAL A 205 -11.55 -17.71 0.53
C VAL A 205 -10.04 -17.75 0.76
N THR A 206 -9.51 -16.69 1.35
CA THR A 206 -8.12 -16.64 1.83
C THR A 206 -8.12 -16.28 3.30
N ALA A 207 -7.40 -17.07 4.09
CA ALA A 207 -7.12 -16.76 5.49
C ALA A 207 -5.62 -16.72 5.70
N GLU A 208 -5.15 -15.69 6.38
CA GLU A 208 -3.76 -15.52 6.73
C GLU A 208 -3.65 -15.11 8.19
N VAL A 209 -2.70 -15.71 8.90
CA VAL A 209 -2.35 -15.30 10.26
C VAL A 209 -0.84 -15.18 10.36
N GLN A 210 -0.41 -14.05 10.89
CA GLN A 210 0.99 -13.74 11.19
C GLN A 210 1.11 -13.45 12.68
N TYR A 211 2.11 -14.07 13.31
CA TYR A 211 2.47 -13.75 14.68
C TYR A 211 3.97 -13.48 14.75
N GLY A 212 4.31 -12.36 15.39
CA GLY A 212 5.67 -11.86 15.45
C GLY A 212 5.96 -11.08 16.71
N GLY A 213 7.22 -10.69 16.87
CA GLY A 213 7.64 -9.87 17.98
C GLY A 213 9.15 -9.72 18.02
N SER A 214 9.62 -8.90 18.94
CA SER A 214 11.04 -8.66 19.13
C SER A 214 11.54 -9.40 20.36
N GLU A 215 12.57 -10.22 20.18
CA GLU A 215 13.18 -10.99 21.26
C GLU A 215 13.78 -10.06 22.34
N GLY A 216 13.55 -10.43 23.59
CA GLY A 216 14.01 -9.67 24.76
C GLY A 216 13.25 -8.35 25.00
N THR A 217 12.07 -8.18 24.39
CA THR A 217 11.21 -6.99 24.55
C THR A 217 9.75 -7.40 24.75
N SER A 218 8.90 -6.45 25.16
CA SER A 218 7.45 -6.62 25.26
C SER A 218 6.73 -6.57 23.92
N LEU A 219 7.39 -6.21 22.81
CA LEU A 219 6.75 -6.16 21.50
C LEU A 219 6.27 -7.53 21.07
N ARG A 220 4.96 -7.64 20.91
CA ARG A 220 4.24 -8.77 20.32
C ARG A 220 3.26 -8.21 19.30
N GLU A 221 3.12 -8.91 18.19
CA GLU A 221 2.24 -8.54 17.09
C GLU A 221 1.47 -9.78 16.63
N LEU A 222 0.16 -9.63 16.50
CA LEU A 222 -0.75 -10.60 15.92
C LEU A 222 -1.51 -9.91 14.80
N ASP A 223 -1.35 -10.43 13.59
CA ASP A 223 -2.07 -10.01 12.39
C ASP A 223 -2.90 -11.20 11.88
N ALA A 224 -4.16 -10.95 11.59
CA ALA A 224 -5.09 -11.96 11.10
C ALA A 224 -5.99 -11.36 10.03
N ASN A 225 -5.93 -11.95 8.83
CA ASN A 225 -6.62 -11.47 7.64
C ASN A 225 -7.53 -12.55 7.07
N LEU A 226 -8.72 -12.15 6.66
CA LEU A 226 -9.73 -13.00 6.06
C LEU A 226 -10.37 -12.28 4.88
N ALA A 227 -10.24 -12.85 3.68
CA ALA A 227 -10.98 -12.41 2.52
C ALA A 227 -11.92 -13.51 2.05
N ILE A 228 -13.18 -13.13 1.79
CA ILE A 228 -14.21 -14.01 1.26
C ILE A 228 -14.87 -13.30 0.09
N GLY A 229 -14.88 -13.92 -1.08
CA GLY A 229 -15.51 -13.39 -2.27
C GLY A 229 -16.31 -14.43 -3.00
N ARG A 230 -17.40 -14.00 -3.64
CA ARG A 230 -18.20 -14.88 -4.49
C ARG A 230 -18.77 -14.15 -5.67
N THR A 231 -18.58 -14.75 -6.83
CA THR A 231 -19.19 -14.30 -8.08
C THR A 231 -20.47 -15.08 -8.38
N PHE A 232 -21.50 -14.40 -8.84
CA PHE A 232 -22.81 -14.98 -9.19
C PHE A 232 -23.37 -14.34 -10.46
N ASN A 233 -24.53 -14.82 -10.92
CA ASN A 233 -25.16 -14.40 -12.19
C ASN A 233 -24.24 -14.54 -13.41
N TYR A 234 -23.57 -15.70 -13.56
CA TYR A 234 -22.66 -15.96 -14.68
C TYR A 234 -21.53 -14.91 -14.83
N GLY A 235 -20.97 -14.43 -13.72
CA GLY A 235 -19.89 -13.44 -13.75
C GLY A 235 -20.32 -11.98 -13.66
N ARG A 236 -21.63 -11.69 -13.67
CA ARG A 236 -22.13 -10.31 -13.72
C ARG A 236 -22.21 -9.61 -12.37
N SER A 237 -22.05 -10.34 -11.28
CA SER A 237 -22.16 -9.78 -9.93
C SER A 237 -21.14 -10.43 -9.03
N ASN A 238 -20.42 -9.61 -8.27
CA ASN A 238 -19.44 -10.06 -7.29
C ASN A 238 -19.72 -9.39 -5.95
N ILE A 239 -19.67 -10.16 -4.87
CA ILE A 239 -19.68 -9.66 -3.50
C ILE A 239 -18.41 -10.18 -2.84
N SER A 240 -17.65 -9.26 -2.25
CA SER A 240 -16.41 -9.55 -1.52
C SER A 240 -16.42 -8.86 -0.16
N LEU A 241 -15.85 -9.54 0.83
CA LEU A 241 -15.67 -9.09 2.21
C LEU A 241 -14.22 -9.30 2.59
N PHE A 242 -13.59 -8.26 3.14
CA PHE A 242 -12.23 -8.28 3.66
C PHE A 242 -12.30 -7.88 5.14
N VAL A 243 -11.66 -8.66 5.99
CA VAL A 243 -11.59 -8.46 7.44
C VAL A 243 -10.15 -8.61 7.87
N ASP A 244 -9.65 -7.58 8.54
CA ASP A 244 -8.26 -7.49 8.98
C ASP A 244 -8.27 -7.16 10.47
N TYR A 245 -7.46 -7.86 11.25
CA TYR A 245 -7.31 -7.67 12.69
C TYR A 245 -5.83 -7.61 13.03
N LEU A 246 -5.40 -6.46 13.55
CA LEU A 246 -4.04 -6.22 13.99
C LEU A 246 -4.05 -5.84 15.47
N ASP A 247 -3.35 -6.63 16.29
CA ASP A 247 -3.02 -6.30 17.68
C ASP A 247 -1.51 -6.20 17.83
N ARG A 248 -1.03 -5.05 18.30
CA ARG A 248 0.39 -4.78 18.46
C ARG A 248 0.67 -4.12 19.80
N GLN A 249 1.50 -4.78 20.60
CA GLN A 249 1.91 -4.29 21.91
C GLN A 249 3.01 -3.23 21.77
N GLY A 250 3.05 -2.27 22.69
CA GLY A 250 4.12 -1.27 22.72
C GLY A 250 5.49 -1.89 23.01
N MET A 251 6.55 -1.22 22.53
CA MET A 251 7.94 -1.48 22.93
C MET A 251 8.50 -0.22 23.61
N PRO A 252 8.50 -0.14 24.94
CA PRO A 252 9.14 0.96 25.62
C PRO A 252 10.65 0.91 25.41
N ALA A 253 11.29 2.09 25.38
CA ALA A 253 12.74 2.18 25.21
C ALA A 253 13.52 1.43 26.31
N SER A 254 12.94 1.30 27.50
CA SER A 254 13.48 0.55 28.65
C SER A 254 13.72 -0.93 28.39
N ASP A 255 13.01 -1.53 27.43
CA ASP A 255 13.19 -2.94 27.08
C ASP A 255 14.57 -3.22 26.47
N ARG A 256 15.25 -2.18 25.98
CA ARG A 256 16.57 -2.30 25.37
C ARG A 256 17.60 -1.70 26.33
N PRO A 257 18.58 -2.50 26.82
CA PRO A 257 19.59 -2.00 27.77
C PRO A 257 20.35 -0.77 27.30
N TYR A 258 20.60 -0.65 26.00
CA TYR A 258 21.29 0.49 25.39
C TYR A 258 20.42 1.74 25.21
N ALA A 259 19.10 1.62 25.29
CA ALA A 259 18.15 2.73 25.18
C ALA A 259 17.41 3.01 26.51
N ALA A 260 17.68 2.20 27.55
CA ALA A 260 17.05 2.31 28.86
C ALA A 260 17.39 3.61 29.60
N SER A 261 18.44 4.33 29.18
CA SER A 261 18.82 5.63 29.74
C SER A 261 17.89 6.78 29.34
N TYR A 262 16.85 6.54 28.53
CA TYR A 262 15.83 7.54 28.23
C TYR A 262 15.01 7.90 29.49
N ASP A 263 14.77 6.93 30.37
CA ASP A 263 14.12 7.18 31.65
C ASP A 263 15.18 7.51 32.71
N LEU A 264 15.40 8.81 32.94
CA LEU A 264 16.36 9.28 33.94
C LEU A 264 15.77 9.39 35.35
N ARG A 265 14.47 9.12 35.55
CA ARG A 265 13.80 9.23 36.85
C ARG A 265 14.50 8.41 37.94
N PRO A 266 14.98 7.18 37.69
CA PRO A 266 15.71 6.41 38.71
C PRO A 266 17.03 7.06 39.18
N PHE A 267 17.62 7.97 38.41
CA PHE A 267 18.85 8.68 38.81
C PHE A 267 18.59 9.92 39.69
N VAL A 268 17.34 10.40 39.71
CA VAL A 268 16.94 11.57 40.50
C VAL A 268 16.09 11.21 41.72
N GLU A 269 15.57 9.97 41.79
CA GLU A 269 14.88 9.42 42.96
C GLU A 269 15.79 9.48 44.21
N GLY A 270 15.33 10.12 45.29
CA GLY A 270 16.10 10.34 46.52
C GLY A 270 17.12 11.48 46.45
N THR A 271 17.15 12.27 45.38
CA THR A 271 18.03 13.46 45.24
C THR A 271 17.23 14.76 45.45
N PRO A 272 17.90 15.93 45.66
CA PRO A 272 17.21 17.23 45.68
C PRO A 272 16.49 17.61 44.38
N PHE A 273 16.69 16.83 43.30
CA PHE A 273 16.06 17.01 41.99
C PHE A 273 14.90 16.02 41.75
N GLU A 274 14.46 15.29 42.78
CA GLU A 274 13.29 14.43 42.74
C GLU A 274 12.01 15.28 42.57
N GLY A 275 11.45 15.31 41.36
CA GLY A 275 10.25 16.09 41.02
C GLY A 275 10.06 16.31 39.52
#